data_AF-A0A2N8KDJ2-F1
#
_entry.id   AF-A0A2N8KDJ2-F1
#
_cell.length_a   1.000
_cell.length_b   1.000
_cell.length_c   1.000
_cell.angle_alpha   90.00
_cell.angle_beta   90.00
_cell.angle_gamma   90.00
#
_symmetry.space_group_name_H-M   'P 1'
#
loop_
_entity.id
_entity.type
_entity.pdbx_description
1 polymer ?
#
loop_
_entity_poly.entity_id
_entity_poly.type
_entity_poly.pdbx_seq_one_letter_code
_entity_poly.pdbx_strand_id
1 'polypeptide(L)'
;MANKCFLSFHYKQDSWRVSQVRQIGAIEKQPLLDSNKWEEIKKAGDDAIKKWIADNMKGKECLVVLVGEKTASRRWVKHEIKKAWKDGLGVLAIHVHNLKDSDGNQSSKGSKEPLNKSNEPVRI
;
A
#
# COMPACT_ATOMS: atom_id res chain seq x y z
N MET A 1 2.61 10.63 -16.55
CA MET A 1 2.17 11.30 -15.29
C MET A 1 1.59 10.32 -14.25
N ALA A 2 1.45 9.01 -14.55
CA ALA A 2 1.06 7.96 -13.58
C ALA A 2 2.26 7.09 -13.11
N ASN A 3 3.48 7.59 -13.32
CA ASN A 3 4.73 6.81 -13.36
C ASN A 3 5.56 6.93 -12.06
N LYS A 4 5.03 7.62 -11.04
CA LYS A 4 5.77 7.95 -9.81
C LYS A 4 4.96 7.65 -8.55
N CYS A 5 4.08 6.65 -8.60
CA CYS A 5 3.26 6.27 -7.44
C CYS A 5 3.72 4.93 -6.85
N PHE A 6 3.81 4.84 -5.52
CA PHE A 6 4.07 3.61 -4.76
C PHE A 6 2.76 2.95 -4.32
N LEU A 7 2.61 1.65 -4.53
CA LEU A 7 1.43 0.89 -4.14
C LEU A 7 1.64 0.22 -2.79
N SER A 8 0.80 0.58 -1.82
CA SER A 8 0.73 -0.06 -0.50
C SER A 8 -0.54 -0.91 -0.42
N PHE A 9 -0.39 -2.18 -0.06
CA PHE A 9 -1.51 -3.12 0.05
C PHE A 9 -1.18 -4.31 0.94
N HIS A 10 -2.19 -5.11 1.29
CA HIS A 10 -1.97 -6.32 2.07
C HIS A 10 -1.54 -7.49 1.18
N TYR A 11 -0.24 -7.74 1.11
CA TYR A 11 0.37 -8.77 0.25
C TYR A 11 -0.24 -10.18 0.32
N LYS A 12 -0.80 -10.61 1.47
CA LYS A 12 -1.32 -11.98 1.62
C LYS A 12 -2.74 -12.14 1.05
N GLN A 13 -3.58 -11.13 1.17
CA GLN A 13 -5.01 -11.22 0.80
C GLN A 13 -5.35 -10.41 -0.44
N ASP A 14 -4.67 -9.30 -0.68
CA ASP A 14 -5.03 -8.37 -1.74
C ASP A 14 -4.11 -8.46 -2.96
N SER A 15 -3.05 -9.29 -2.94
CA SER A 15 -2.11 -9.43 -4.08
C SER A 15 -2.82 -9.77 -5.40
N TRP A 16 -3.82 -10.65 -5.34
CA TRP A 16 -4.65 -11.01 -6.50
C TRP A 16 -5.49 -9.83 -7.02
N ARG A 17 -6.10 -9.07 -6.11
CA ARG A 17 -6.90 -7.88 -6.43
C ARG A 17 -6.02 -6.77 -7.01
N VAL A 18 -4.82 -6.59 -6.45
CA VAL A 18 -3.82 -5.63 -6.96
C VAL A 18 -3.36 -6.02 -8.36
N SER A 19 -3.21 -7.32 -8.64
CA SER A 19 -2.88 -7.81 -9.98
C SER A 19 -3.93 -7.38 -11.01
N GLN A 20 -5.22 -7.47 -10.68
CA GLN A 20 -6.30 -6.97 -11.53
C GLN A 20 -6.22 -5.45 -11.75
N VAL A 21 -5.98 -4.66 -10.70
CA VAL A 21 -5.80 -3.19 -10.81
C VAL A 21 -4.64 -2.83 -11.74
N ARG A 22 -3.55 -3.61 -11.71
CA ARG A 22 -2.41 -3.45 -12.62
C ARG A 22 -2.77 -3.80 -14.06
N GLN A 23 -3.54 -4.87 -14.26
CA GLN A 23 -3.92 -5.34 -15.59
C GLN A 23 -4.82 -4.34 -16.33
N ILE A 24 -5.59 -3.53 -15.60
CA ILE A 24 -6.41 -2.43 -16.14
C ILE A 24 -5.54 -1.25 -16.66
N GLY A 25 -4.22 -1.25 -16.38
CA GLY A 25 -3.30 -0.22 -16.89
C GLY A 25 -3.40 1.13 -16.19
N ALA A 26 -4.14 1.22 -15.09
CA ALA A 26 -4.36 2.47 -14.35
C ALA A 26 -3.13 2.95 -13.57
N ILE A 27 -2.15 2.08 -13.31
CA ILE A 27 -0.95 2.36 -12.50
C ILE A 27 0.26 1.67 -13.15
N GLU A 28 1.40 2.35 -13.21
CA GLU A 28 2.62 1.83 -13.84
C GLU A 28 3.09 0.52 -13.17
N LYS A 29 3.77 -0.34 -13.96
CA LYS A 29 4.32 -1.65 -13.58
C LYS A 29 5.35 -1.53 -12.45
N GLN A 30 4.90 -1.29 -11.22
CA GLN A 30 5.73 -1.53 -10.06
C GLN A 30 6.05 -3.03 -9.99
N PRO A 31 7.30 -3.42 -9.69
CA PRO A 31 7.60 -4.79 -9.34
C PRO A 31 6.82 -5.10 -8.05
N LEU A 32 5.74 -5.88 -8.18
CA LEU A 32 5.14 -6.47 -6.99
C LEU A 32 6.13 -7.48 -6.45
N LEU A 33 6.45 -7.37 -5.16
CA LEU A 33 7.05 -8.49 -4.47
C LEU A 33 6.07 -9.65 -4.50
N ASP A 34 6.51 -10.79 -5.04
CA ASP A 34 5.81 -12.04 -4.84
C ASP A 34 5.74 -12.35 -3.34
N SER A 35 4.67 -13.03 -2.91
CA SER A 35 4.42 -13.32 -1.49
C SER A 35 5.63 -13.96 -0.80
N ASN A 36 6.42 -14.76 -1.53
CA ASN A 36 7.63 -15.40 -1.01
C ASN A 36 8.74 -14.39 -0.64
N LYS A 37 9.07 -13.44 -1.54
CA LYS A 37 10.08 -12.40 -1.25
C LYS A 37 9.63 -11.48 -0.11
N TRP A 38 8.33 -11.22 0.00
CA TRP A 38 7.80 -10.44 1.12
C TRP A 38 7.99 -11.17 2.46
N GLU A 39 7.81 -12.49 2.51
CA GLU A 39 8.10 -13.27 3.71
C GLU A 39 9.60 -13.32 4.03
N GLU A 40 10.48 -13.32 3.04
CA GLU A 40 11.94 -13.21 3.24
C GLU A 40 12.32 -11.85 3.86
N ILE A 41 11.78 -10.75 3.33
CA ILE A 41 12.02 -9.40 3.88
C ILE A 41 11.45 -9.30 5.31
N LYS A 42 10.32 -9.94 5.59
CA LYS A 42 9.80 -10.02 6.96
C LYS A 42 10.71 -10.77 7.91
N LYS A 43 11.29 -11.90 7.47
CA LYS A 43 12.24 -12.68 8.26
C LYS A 43 13.52 -11.90 8.53
N ALA A 44 13.91 -10.99 7.63
CA ALA A 44 15.05 -10.11 7.82
C ALA A 44 14.83 -9.02 8.90
N GLY A 45 13.62 -8.89 9.43
CA GLY A 45 13.30 -8.03 10.58
C GLY A 45 12.74 -6.65 10.22
N ASP A 46 12.32 -5.92 11.25
CA ASP A 46 11.61 -4.65 11.10
C ASP A 46 12.44 -3.58 10.36
N ASP A 47 13.75 -3.51 10.59
CA ASP A 47 14.60 -2.50 9.94
C ASP A 47 14.85 -2.79 8.46
N ALA A 48 14.90 -4.07 8.07
CA ALA A 48 14.96 -4.46 6.66
C ALA A 48 13.68 -4.04 5.93
N ILE A 49 12.51 -4.18 6.57
CA ILE A 49 11.23 -3.74 6.00
C ILE A 49 11.19 -2.22 5.86
N LYS A 50 11.61 -1.45 6.89
CA LYS A 50 11.66 0.02 6.81
C LYS A 50 12.58 0.50 5.69
N LYS A 51 13.76 -0.11 5.56
CA LYS A 51 14.73 0.21 4.49
C LYS A 51 14.14 -0.10 3.13
N TRP A 52 13.54 -1.28 2.97
CA TRP A 52 12.88 -1.67 1.73
C TRP A 52 11.76 -0.70 1.35
N ILE A 53 10.90 -0.29 2.29
CA ILE A 53 9.88 0.74 2.07
C ILE A 53 10.54 2.06 1.64
N ALA A 54 11.61 2.48 2.32
CA ALA A 54 12.32 3.70 2.01
C ALA A 54 12.91 3.73 0.59
N ASP A 55 13.53 2.63 0.18
CA ASP A 55 14.11 2.49 -1.14
C ASP A 55 13.03 2.48 -2.23
N ASN A 56 11.87 1.86 -1.98
CA ASN A 56 10.77 1.81 -2.95
C ASN A 56 9.98 3.12 -3.07
N MET A 57 9.94 3.93 -2.01
CA MET A 57 9.32 5.26 -2.03
C MET A 57 10.24 6.34 -2.63
N LYS A 58 11.54 6.07 -2.76
CA LYS A 58 12.51 7.04 -3.30
C LYS A 58 12.17 7.38 -4.76
N GLY A 59 12.06 8.67 -5.05
CA GLY A 59 11.71 9.17 -6.38
C GLY A 59 10.23 9.01 -6.76
N LYS A 60 9.38 8.64 -5.79
CA LYS A 60 7.91 8.61 -5.95
C LYS A 60 7.33 9.94 -5.45
N GLU A 61 6.26 10.37 -6.11
CA GLU A 61 5.50 11.59 -5.80
C GLU A 61 4.20 11.28 -5.08
N CYS A 62 3.72 10.03 -5.18
CA CYS A 62 2.47 9.62 -4.57
C CYS A 62 2.51 8.21 -3.96
N LEU A 63 1.71 7.99 -2.92
CA LEU A 63 1.42 6.70 -2.30
C LEU A 63 -0.04 6.36 -2.59
N VAL A 64 -0.30 5.23 -3.22
CA VAL A 64 -1.64 4.69 -3.45
C VAL A 64 -1.83 3.49 -2.53
N VAL A 65 -2.74 3.61 -1.58
CA VAL A 65 -3.10 2.55 -0.63
C VAL A 65 -4.32 1.81 -1.15
N LEU A 66 -4.19 0.53 -1.48
CA LEU A 66 -5.29 -0.33 -1.89
C LEU A 66 -5.94 -0.94 -0.65
N VAL A 67 -7.07 -0.38 -0.24
CA VAL A 67 -7.75 -0.68 1.02
C VAL A 67 -8.73 -1.85 0.83
N GLY A 68 -8.30 -3.05 1.19
CA GLY A 68 -9.14 -4.21 1.49
C GLY A 68 -9.61 -4.21 2.94
N GLU A 69 -10.37 -5.23 3.33
CA GLU A 69 -11.02 -5.34 4.65
C GLU A 69 -10.03 -5.16 5.82
N LYS A 70 -8.85 -5.80 5.74
CA LYS A 70 -7.86 -5.85 6.82
C LYS A 70 -6.65 -4.95 6.59
N THR A 71 -6.61 -4.18 5.50
CA THR A 71 -5.42 -3.39 5.14
C THR A 71 -5.17 -2.26 6.14
N ALA A 72 -6.25 -1.70 6.67
CA ALA A 72 -6.20 -0.50 7.50
C ALA A 72 -5.59 -0.69 8.90
N SER A 73 -5.66 -1.90 9.45
CA SER A 73 -5.14 -2.22 10.78
C SER A 73 -3.65 -2.59 10.77
N ARG A 74 -3.01 -2.65 9.60
CA ARG A 74 -1.64 -3.17 9.47
C ARG A 74 -0.59 -2.12 9.81
N ARG A 75 0.38 -2.53 10.64
CA ARG A 75 1.48 -1.66 11.10
C ARG A 75 2.29 -1.04 9.95
N TRP A 76 2.54 -1.81 8.88
CA TRP A 76 3.35 -1.36 7.75
C TRP A 76 2.62 -0.34 6.87
N VAL A 77 1.32 -0.52 6.66
CA VAL A 77 0.48 0.46 5.94
C VAL A 77 0.49 1.81 6.68
N LYS A 78 0.35 1.79 8.01
CA LYS A 78 0.47 3.02 8.83
C LYS A 78 1.86 3.65 8.73
N HIS A 79 2.92 2.83 8.67
CA HIS A 79 4.29 3.32 8.52
C HIS A 79 4.51 3.99 7.16
N GLU A 80 4.02 3.38 6.08
CA GLU A 80 4.10 3.92 4.71
C GLU A 80 3.36 5.25 4.59
N ILE A 81 2.15 5.36 5.15
CA ILE A 81 1.36 6.61 5.13
C ILE A 81 2.08 7.72 5.90
N LYS A 82 2.59 7.43 7.12
CA LYS A 82 3.36 8.42 7.90
C LYS A 82 4.60 8.89 7.16
N LYS A 83 5.33 7.97 6.55
CA LYS A 83 6.52 8.30 5.76
C LYS A 83 6.15 9.12 4.53
N ALA A 84 5.08 8.76 3.82
CA ALA A 84 4.61 9.51 2.65
C ALA A 84 4.30 10.96 3.00
N TRP A 85 3.59 11.20 4.10
CA TRP A 85 3.34 12.56 4.57
C TRP A 85 4.60 13.30 4.98
N LYS A 86 5.54 12.63 5.67
CA LYS A 86 6.83 13.23 6.05
C LYS A 86 7.67 13.63 4.83
N ASP A 87 7.65 12.80 3.79
CA ASP A 87 8.42 12.99 2.57
C ASP A 87 7.67 13.90 1.56
N GLY A 88 6.48 14.42 1.92
CA GLY A 88 5.69 15.35 1.10
C GLY A 88 4.93 14.69 -0.06
N LEU A 89 4.78 13.37 -0.07
CA LEU A 89 4.06 12.63 -1.11
C LEU A 89 2.55 12.78 -0.95
N GLY A 90 1.83 12.84 -2.08
CA GLY A 90 0.38 12.74 -2.10
C GLY A 90 -0.06 11.32 -1.69
N VAL A 91 -1.04 11.19 -0.80
CA VAL A 91 -1.57 9.88 -0.38
C VAL A 91 -2.99 9.72 -0.91
N LEU A 92 -3.20 8.69 -1.73
CA LEU A 92 -4.49 8.29 -2.27
C LEU A 92 -4.88 6.93 -1.70
N ALA A 93 -6.16 6.72 -1.41
CA ALA A 93 -6.66 5.41 -1.03
C ALA A 93 -7.78 4.95 -1.95
N ILE A 94 -7.67 3.72 -2.41
CA ILE A 94 -8.61 3.10 -3.33
C ILE A 94 -9.13 1.83 -2.66
N HIS A 95 -10.44 1.77 -2.44
CA HIS A 95 -11.05 0.59 -1.86
C HIS A 95 -11.17 -0.53 -2.89
N VAL A 96 -10.52 -1.67 -2.63
CA VAL A 96 -10.51 -2.83 -3.54
C VAL A 96 -11.45 -3.97 -3.12
N HIS A 97 -12.24 -3.75 -2.08
CA HIS A 97 -13.19 -4.73 -1.52
C HIS A 97 -14.17 -5.37 -2.52
N ASN A 98 -14.56 -4.63 -3.57
CA ASN A 98 -15.45 -5.13 -4.62
C ASN A 98 -14.72 -5.96 -5.70
N LEU A 99 -13.39 -6.02 -5.68
CA LEU A 99 -12.63 -6.89 -6.58
C LEU A 99 -12.60 -8.31 -6.02
N LYS A 100 -12.85 -9.28 -6.90
CA LYS A 100 -12.82 -10.70 -6.54
C LYS A 100 -11.39 -11.12 -6.22
N ASP A 101 -11.21 -11.97 -5.21
CA ASP A 101 -9.96 -12.67 -4.95
C ASP A 101 -9.78 -13.88 -5.89
N SER A 102 -8.77 -14.72 -5.64
CA SER A 102 -8.49 -15.93 -6.43
C SER A 102 -9.62 -16.95 -6.40
N ASP A 103 -10.42 -16.94 -5.34
CA ASP A 103 -11.54 -17.86 -5.12
C ASP A 103 -12.87 -17.28 -5.64
N GLY A 104 -12.83 -16.10 -6.28
CA GLY A 104 -14.01 -15.43 -6.84
C GLY A 104 -14.81 -14.63 -5.81
N ASN A 105 -14.31 -14.47 -4.59
CA ASN A 105 -15.04 -13.85 -3.48
C ASN A 105 -14.71 -12.35 -3.34
N GLN A 106 -15.74 -11.56 -3.03
CA GLN A 106 -15.59 -10.16 -2.63
C GLN A 106 -15.40 -10.07 -1.12
N SER A 107 -14.73 -9.02 -0.63
CA SER A 107 -14.61 -8.78 0.81
C SER A 107 -15.46 -7.60 1.24
N SER A 108 -15.67 -7.50 2.55
CA SER A 108 -16.25 -6.30 3.16
C SER A 108 -15.35 -5.07 2.95
N LYS A 109 -15.96 -3.88 2.92
CA LYS A 109 -15.24 -2.62 2.79
C LYS A 109 -14.37 -2.39 4.03
N GLY A 110 -13.05 -2.28 3.84
CA GLY A 110 -12.13 -1.93 4.92
C GLY A 110 -12.26 -0.47 5.37
N SER A 111 -11.93 -0.22 6.63
CA SER A 111 -11.94 1.12 7.22
C SER A 111 -10.94 2.05 6.52
N LYS A 112 -11.31 3.32 6.31
CA LYS A 112 -10.39 4.37 5.83
C LYS A 112 -9.59 5.06 6.94
N GLU A 113 -9.73 4.60 8.19
CA GLU A 113 -9.14 5.21 9.39
C GLU A 113 -7.64 5.56 9.31
N PRO A 114 -6.73 4.73 8.74
CA PRO A 114 -5.30 5.08 8.71
C PRO A 114 -4.98 6.29 7.81
N LEU A 115 -5.95 6.81 7.05
CA LEU A 115 -5.80 7.97 6.18
C LEU A 115 -6.30 9.26 6.83
N ASN A 116 -6.92 9.18 8.01
CA ASN A 116 -7.35 10.37 8.73
C ASN A 116 -6.12 11.08 9.29
N LYS A 117 -5.85 12.30 8.83
CA LYS A 117 -4.75 13.18 9.30
C LYS A 117 -4.91 13.67 10.76
N SER A 118 -5.84 13.10 11.52
CA SER A 118 -6.14 13.54 12.88
C SER A 118 -5.09 13.03 13.88
N ASN A 119 -4.03 13.84 14.09
CA ASN A 119 -3.49 14.24 15.41
C ASN A 119 -2.01 14.66 15.40
N GLU A 120 -1.47 15.21 14.30
CA GLU A 120 -0.22 15.97 14.38
C GLU A 120 -0.52 17.43 13.98
N PRO A 121 -0.19 18.43 14.84
CA PRO A 121 -0.46 19.82 14.53
C PRO A 121 0.31 20.18 13.27
N VAL A 122 -0.42 20.58 12.24
CA VAL A 122 0.15 21.17 11.03
C VAL A 122 0.82 22.46 11.47
N ARG A 123 2.15 22.44 11.60
CA ARG A 123 2.94 23.68 11.64
C ARG A 123 2.89 24.28 10.24
N ILE A 124 1.93 25.18 10.05
CA ILE A 124 2.04 26.30 9.11
C ILE A 124 3.07 27.31 9.65
#